data_AF-A0A536CVK5-F1
#
_entry.id   AF-A0A536CVK5-F1
#
_cell.length_a   1.000
_cell.length_b   1.000
_cell.length_c   1.000
_cell.angle_alpha   90.00
_cell.angle_beta   90.00
_cell.angle_gamma   90.00
#
_symmetry.space_group_name_H-M   'P 1'
#
loop_
_entity.id
_entity.type
_entity.pdbx_description
1 polymer ?
#
loop_
_entity_poly.entity_id
_entity_poly.type
_entity_poly.pdbx_seq_one_letter_code
_entity_poly.pdbx_strand_id
1 'polypeptide(L)'
;MNAVWNGTPGEYLDFTCVLDRHCGCEFGVLGVRLTRCGAHDLTDDQRALNGLLYGRRLAATLRDEEWLTRRPAAAGRTASIPGERRK
;
A
#
# COMPACT_ATOMS: atom_id res chain seq x y z
N MET A 1 -19.43 -4.41 -6.79
CA MET A 1 -18.20 -4.80 -6.09
C MET A 1 -18.34 -6.26 -5.74
N ASN A 2 -17.85 -7.11 -6.64
CA ASN A 2 -17.87 -8.57 -6.45
C ASN A 2 -16.55 -9.07 -5.83
N ALA A 3 -15.55 -8.21 -5.68
CA ALA A 3 -14.31 -8.50 -4.96
C ALA A 3 -14.44 -8.22 -3.45
N VAL A 4 -13.68 -8.97 -2.66
CA VAL A 4 -13.55 -8.81 -1.21
C VAL A 4 -12.45 -7.80 -0.89
N TRP A 5 -12.75 -6.87 0.01
CA TRP A 5 -11.77 -5.92 0.52
C TRP A 5 -10.84 -6.59 1.55
N ASN A 6 -9.53 -6.56 1.30
CA ASN A 6 -8.50 -7.15 2.19
C ASN A 6 -7.63 -6.09 2.91
N GLY A 7 -8.03 -4.82 2.84
CA GLY A 7 -7.35 -3.72 3.52
C GLY A 7 -7.92 -3.43 4.90
N THR A 8 -7.31 -2.47 5.58
CA THR A 8 -7.85 -1.90 6.81
C THR A 8 -9.10 -1.03 6.50
N PRO A 9 -9.92 -0.71 7.51
CA PRO A 9 -11.03 0.24 7.34
C PRO A 9 -10.58 1.63 6.87
N GLY A 10 -9.42 2.12 7.33
CA GLY A 10 -8.88 3.41 6.88
C GLY A 10 -8.49 3.39 5.41
N GLU A 11 -7.83 2.32 4.95
CA GLU A 11 -7.52 2.14 3.53
C GLU A 11 -8.78 2.05 2.66
N TYR A 12 -9.88 1.48 3.19
CA TYR A 12 -11.16 1.42 2.48
C TYR A 12 -11.76 2.81 2.30
N LEU A 13 -11.78 3.62 3.36
CA LEU A 13 -12.29 5.00 3.29
C LEU A 13 -11.52 5.82 2.25
N ASP A 14 -10.19 5.75 2.28
CA ASP A 14 -9.34 6.41 1.29
C ASP A 14 -9.64 5.92 -0.13
N PHE A 15 -9.81 4.61 -0.32
CA PHE A 15 -10.17 4.04 -1.61
C PHE A 15 -11.52 4.57 -2.11
N THR A 16 -12.55 4.60 -1.26
CA THR A 16 -13.87 5.12 -1.64
C THR A 16 -13.84 6.61 -1.97
N CYS A 17 -13.05 7.42 -1.27
CA CYS A 17 -12.88 8.84 -1.57
C CYS A 17 -12.21 9.05 -2.93
N VAL A 18 -11.17 8.28 -3.25
CA VAL A 18 -10.51 8.32 -4.56
C VAL A 18 -11.47 7.83 -5.66
N LEU A 19 -12.23 6.77 -5.41
CA LEU A 19 -13.16 6.21 -6.37
C LEU A 19 -14.32 7.17 -6.68
N ASP A 20 -14.81 7.91 -5.69
CA ASP A 20 -15.81 8.97 -5.88
C ASP A 20 -15.24 10.12 -6.71
N ARG A 21 -14.05 10.62 -6.33
CA ARG A 21 -13.37 11.73 -7.03
C ARG A 21 -13.05 11.41 -8.49
N HIS A 22 -12.75 10.16 -8.81
CA HIS A 22 -12.38 9.71 -10.15
C HIS A 22 -13.47 8.87 -10.83
N CYS A 23 -14.70 8.90 -10.30
CA CYS A 23 -15.83 8.27 -10.94
C CYS A 23 -16.15 9.00 -12.25
N GLY A 24 -16.20 8.23 -13.35
CA GLY A 24 -16.64 8.70 -14.66
C GLY A 24 -17.84 7.92 -15.19
N CYS A 25 -18.61 7.30 -14.30
CA CYS A 25 -19.81 6.57 -14.70
C CYS A 25 -20.87 7.54 -15.21
N GLU A 26 -21.47 7.24 -16.35
CA GLU A 26 -22.63 7.99 -16.84
C GLU A 26 -23.91 7.35 -16.31
N PHE A 27 -24.83 8.20 -15.87
CA PHE A 27 -26.13 7.79 -15.37
C PHE A 27 -27.22 8.39 -16.27
N GLY A 28 -28.20 7.56 -16.65
CA GLY A 28 -29.34 7.97 -17.43
C GLY A 28 -30.39 8.71 -16.61
N VAL A 29 -31.47 9.11 -17.28
CA VAL A 29 -32.56 9.96 -16.76
C VAL A 29 -33.28 9.38 -15.52
N LEU A 30 -33.11 8.08 -15.24
CA LEU A 30 -33.69 7.38 -14.09
C LEU A 30 -32.63 6.91 -13.07
N GLY A 31 -31.42 7.47 -13.11
CA GLY A 31 -30.31 7.04 -12.24
C GLY A 31 -29.74 5.66 -12.58
N VAL A 32 -30.18 5.05 -13.69
CA VAL A 32 -29.61 3.80 -14.20
C VAL A 32 -28.21 4.09 -14.73
N ARG A 33 -27.21 3.37 -14.23
CA ARG A 33 -25.83 3.47 -14.72
C ARG A 33 -25.76 2.94 -16.16
N LEU A 34 -25.49 3.83 -17.11
CA LEU A 34 -25.40 3.53 -18.54
C LEU A 34 -24.01 3.00 -18.91
N THR A 35 -22.97 3.59 -18.34
CA THR A 35 -21.58 3.18 -18.53
C THR A 35 -20.89 3.01 -17.18
N ARG A 36 -20.00 2.03 -17.10
CA ARG A 36 -19.18 1.78 -15.94
C ARG A 36 -17.77 2.27 -16.22
N CYS A 37 -17.23 3.09 -15.33
CA CYS A 37 -15.85 3.55 -15.48
C CYS A 37 -14.86 2.46 -15.06
N GLY A 38 -13.63 2.52 -15.58
CA GLY A 38 -12.57 1.58 -15.24
C GLY A 38 -12.27 1.50 -13.74
N ALA A 39 -12.46 2.60 -12.99
CA ALA A 39 -12.33 2.59 -11.53
C ALA A 39 -13.36 1.68 -10.85
N HIS A 40 -14.60 1.63 -11.36
CA HIS A 40 -15.63 0.73 -10.87
C HIS A 40 -15.49 -0.69 -11.43
N ASP A 41 -14.91 -0.88 -12.61
CA ASP A 41 -14.57 -2.23 -13.10
C ASP A 41 -13.49 -2.89 -12.24
N LEU A 42 -12.49 -2.11 -11.81
CA LEU A 42 -11.45 -2.56 -10.88
C LEU A 42 -12.04 -3.14 -9.57
N THR A 43 -13.19 -2.64 -9.11
CA THR A 43 -13.84 -3.16 -7.88
C THR A 43 -14.40 -4.58 -8.03
N ASP A 44 -14.51 -5.10 -9.25
CA ASP A 44 -14.96 -6.48 -9.46
C ASP A 44 -13.81 -7.46 -9.67
N ASP A 45 -12.58 -6.97 -9.89
CA ASP A 45 -11.39 -7.80 -10.03
C ASP A 45 -10.61 -7.86 -8.71
N GLN A 46 -10.65 -9.04 -8.08
CA GLN A 46 -9.94 -9.29 -6.82
C GLN A 46 -8.43 -9.07 -6.93
N ARG A 47 -7.82 -9.46 -8.05
CA ARG A 47 -6.38 -9.34 -8.28
C ARG A 47 -6.01 -7.86 -8.46
N ALA A 48 -6.81 -7.12 -9.21
CA ALA A 48 -6.59 -5.69 -9.42
C ALA A 48 -6.71 -4.92 -8.09
N LEU A 49 -7.73 -5.21 -7.28
CA LEU A 49 -7.93 -4.60 -5.98
C LEU A 49 -6.77 -4.92 -5.00
N ASN A 50 -6.34 -6.19 -4.96
CA ASN A 50 -5.20 -6.59 -4.13
C ASN A 50 -3.89 -5.92 -4.59
N GLY A 51 -3.68 -5.79 -5.90
CA GLY A 51 -2.53 -5.10 -6.48
C GLY A 51 -2.48 -3.62 -6.11
N LEU A 52 -3.63 -2.93 -6.13
CA LEU A 52 -3.73 -1.53 -5.73
C LEU A 52 -3.40 -1.34 -4.25
N LEU A 53 -3.93 -2.22 -3.39
CA LEU A 53 -3.64 -2.21 -1.95
C LEU A 53 -2.15 -2.47 -1.67
N TYR A 54 -1.55 -3.44 -2.37
CA TYR A 54 -0.13 -3.73 -2.29
C TYR A 54 0.71 -2.50 -2.72
N GLY A 55 0.39 -1.91 -3.87
CA GLY A 55 1.09 -0.73 -4.38
C GLY A 55 1.00 0.46 -3.45
N ARG A 56 -0.16 0.70 -2.81
CA ARG A 56 -0.33 1.73 -1.80
C ARG A 56 0.61 1.54 -0.61
N ARG A 57 0.68 0.32 -0.06
CA ARG A 57 1.55 0.00 1.09
C ARG A 57 3.02 0.08 0.72
N LEU A 58 3.40 -0.45 -0.44
CA LEU A 58 4.76 -0.35 -0.96
C LEU A 58 5.17 1.11 -1.13
N ALA A 59 4.30 1.96 -1.69
CA ALA A 59 4.60 3.38 -1.84
C ALA A 59 4.73 4.11 -0.49
N ALA A 60 4.01 3.68 0.55
CA ALA A 60 4.22 4.21 1.90
C ALA A 60 5.60 3.80 2.44
N THR A 61 5.93 2.50 2.38
CA THR A 61 7.24 1.98 2.78
C THR A 61 8.39 2.68 2.07
N LEU A 62 8.31 2.84 0.74
CA LEU A 62 9.35 3.51 -0.04
C LEU A 62 9.54 4.97 0.37
N ARG A 63 8.46 5.70 0.67
CA ARG A 63 8.56 7.09 1.17
C ARG A 63 9.18 7.16 2.56
N ASP A 64 8.85 6.21 3.43
CA ASP A 64 9.43 6.14 4.77
C ASP A 64 10.94 5.81 4.70
N GLU A 65 11.32 4.93 3.77
CA GLU A 65 12.72 4.52 3.54
C GLU A 65 13.55 5.57 2.82
N GLU A 66 12.95 6.40 1.95
CA GLU A 66 13.63 7.45 1.18
C GLU A 66 14.40 8.43 2.09
N TRP A 67 13.91 8.66 3.31
CA TRP A 67 14.51 9.57 4.28
C TRP A 67 15.26 8.86 5.41
N LEU A 68 15.34 7.53 5.39
CA LEU A 68 16.24 6.78 6.27
C LEU A 68 17.68 7.00 5.79
N THR A 69 18.27 8.11 6.22
CA THR A 69 19.71 8.37 6.15
C THR A 69 20.41 7.09 6.62
N ARG A 70 21.21 6.47 5.73
CA ARG A 70 21.98 5.24 6.01
C ARG A 70 22.41 5.25 7.47
N ARG A 71 21.78 4.42 8.30
CA ARG A 71 22.25 4.18 9.66
C ARG A 71 23.69 3.70 9.50
N PRO A 72 24.72 4.41 9.98
CA PRO A 72 26.09 3.95 9.82
C PRO A 72 26.14 2.54 10.39
N ALA A 73 26.69 1.61 9.60
CA ALA A 73 26.82 0.22 10.01
C ALA A 73 27.41 0.22 11.41
N ALA A 74 26.72 -0.43 12.36
CA ALA A 74 27.09 -0.43 13.77
C ALA A 74 28.59 -0.69 13.88
N ALA A 75 29.33 0.30 14.40
CA ALA A 75 30.78 0.21 14.58
C ALA A 75 31.09 -1.13 15.23
N GLY A 76 31.95 -1.89 14.56
CA GLY A 76 32.26 -3.27 14.90
C GLY A 76 32.50 -3.40 16.39
N ARG A 77 31.76 -4.31 17.02
CA ARG A 77 32.14 -4.84 18.33
C ARG A 77 33.51 -5.48 18.17
N THR A 78 34.57 -4.74 18.52
CA THR A 78 35.88 -5.33 18.77
C THR A 78 35.71 -6.23 19.99
N ALA A 79 35.49 -7.51 19.73
CA ALA A 79 35.56 -8.54 20.74
C ALA A 79 37.01 -8.58 21.25
N SER A 80 37.25 -7.98 22.42
CA SER A 80 38.48 -8.21 23.17
C SER A 80 38.48 -9.68 23.61
N ILE A 81 39.40 -10.46 23.05
CA ILE A 81 39.69 -11.83 23.50
C ILE A 81 40.50 -11.71 24.81
N PRO A 82 40.00 -12.16 25.97
CA PRO A 82 40.83 -12.20 27.17
C PRO A 82 41.58 -13.53 27.18
N GLY A 83 42.88 -13.48 26.88
CA GLY A 83 43.73 -14.64 26.94
C GLY A 83 45.18 -14.26 27.13
N GLU A 84 45.61 -14.11 28.39
CA GLU A 84 46.98 -14.48 28.77
C GLU A 84 47.03 -14.79 30.27
N ARG A 85 46.83 -16.06 30.63
CA ARG A 85 47.34 -16.61 31.89
C ARG A 85 48.79 -16.99 31.60
N ARG A 86 49.77 -16.34 32.23
CA ARG A 86 51.11 -16.88 32.39
C ARG A 86 51.64 -16.59 33.80
N LYS A 87 52.38 -17.58 34.28
CA LYS A 87 52.70 -17.94 35.67
C LYS A 87 53.48 -16.90 36.44
#